data_AF-A0A363TZY9-F1
#
_entry.id   AF-A0A363TZY9-F1
#
_cell.length_a   1.000
_cell.length_b   1.000
_cell.length_c   1.000
_cell.angle_alpha   90.00
_cell.angle_beta   90.00
_cell.angle_gamma   90.00
#
_symmetry.space_group_name_H-M   'P 1'
#
loop_
_entity.id
_entity.type
_entity.pdbx_description
1 polymer ?
#
loop_
_entity_poly.entity_id
_entity_poly.type
_entity_poly.pdbx_seq_one_letter_code
_entity_poly.pdbx_strand_id
1 'polypeptide(L)'
;MREFRKYWIALLVIALLTPVGLYLPQILKAGSAWGEWGIEEIRQVLGYAPAGMEKEAGRWNAPLPGYAYPGRGTALLSRQGFAYVLSAIVGIAACGAGGYLLARWLARRRR
;
A
#
# COMPACT_ATOMS: atom_id res chain seq x y z
N MET A 1 18.65 -2.42 -21.10
CA MET A 1 17.44 -1.57 -20.91
C MET A 1 16.31 -1.88 -21.89
N ARG A 2 16.54 -2.05 -23.21
CA ARG A 2 15.46 -2.39 -24.17
C ARG A 2 14.70 -3.68 -23.84
N GLU A 3 15.40 -4.72 -23.39
CA GLU A 3 14.78 -6.02 -23.09
C GLU A 3 13.84 -5.98 -21.88
N PHE A 4 14.14 -5.13 -20.89
CA PHE A 4 13.30 -4.97 -19.71
C PHE A 4 12.24 -3.88 -19.86
N ARG A 5 12.20 -3.18 -21.00
CA ARG A 5 11.28 -2.05 -21.23
C ARG A 5 9.82 -2.45 -21.01
N LYS A 6 9.43 -3.65 -21.47
CA LYS A 6 8.07 -4.17 -21.31
C LYS A 6 7.68 -4.33 -19.84
N TYR A 7 8.59 -4.82 -19.00
CA TYR A 7 8.33 -4.99 -17.56
C TYR A 7 8.25 -3.64 -16.84
N TRP A 8 9.10 -2.68 -17.18
CA TRP A 8 9.00 -1.32 -16.63
C TRP A 8 7.68 -0.63 -17.01
N ILE A 9 7.23 -0.80 -18.26
CA ILE A 9 5.92 -0.31 -18.69
C ILE A 9 4.80 -1.00 -17.90
N ALA A 10 4.86 -2.32 -17.75
CA ALA A 10 3.85 -3.06 -16.97
C ALA A 10 3.80 -2.59 -15.50
N LEU A 11 4.95 -2.40 -14.85
CA LEU A 11 5.02 -1.89 -13.48
C LEU A 11 4.46 -0.46 -13.38
N LEU A 12 4.75 0.41 -14.35
CA LEU A 12 4.21 1.76 -14.40
C LEU A 12 2.68 1.74 -14.58
N VAL A 13 2.16 0.89 -15.47
CA VAL A 13 0.72 0.73 -15.68
C VAL A 13 0.05 0.26 -14.39
N ILE A 14 0.60 -0.76 -13.72
CA ILE A 14 0.06 -1.23 -12.43
C ILE A 14 0.10 -0.11 -11.39
N ALA A 15 1.21 0.62 -11.28
CA ALA A 15 1.36 1.74 -10.34
C ALA A 15 0.34 2.87 -10.59
N LEU A 16 -0.04 3.13 -11.85
CA LEU A 16 -1.06 4.12 -12.20
C LEU A 16 -2.48 3.61 -11.94
N LEU A 17 -2.70 2.30 -12.00
CA LEU A 17 -4.00 1.68 -11.71
C LEU A 17 -4.24 1.47 -10.22
N THR A 18 -3.21 1.45 -9.36
CA THR A 18 -3.38 1.21 -7.92
C THR A 18 -4.29 2.21 -7.19
N PRO A 19 -4.37 3.52 -7.54
CA PRO A 19 -5.31 4.43 -6.88
C PRO A 19 -6.77 4.03 -7.09
N VAL A 20 -7.10 3.23 -8.12
CA VAL A 20 -8.45 2.69 -8.31
C VAL A 20 -8.91 1.90 -7.08
N GLY A 21 -8.01 1.15 -6.43
CA GLY A 21 -8.32 0.40 -5.20
C GLY A 21 -8.62 1.28 -3.98
N LEU A 22 -8.25 2.57 -4.02
CA LEU A 22 -8.60 3.55 -3.00
C LEU A 22 -9.95 4.21 -3.29
N TYR A 23 -10.18 4.63 -4.54
CA TYR A 23 -11.38 5.40 -4.91
C TYR A 23 -12.61 4.53 -5.18
N LEU A 24 -12.43 3.34 -5.75
CA LEU A 24 -13.55 2.48 -6.14
C LEU A 24 -14.39 2.00 -4.93
N PRO A 25 -13.80 1.54 -3.82
CA PRO A 25 -14.57 1.17 -2.63
C PRO A 25 -15.38 2.34 -2.04
N GLN A 26 -14.85 3.57 -2.13
CA GLN A 26 -15.55 4.77 -1.68
C GLN A 26 -16.78 5.07 -2.52
N ILE A 27 -16.67 4.92 -3.85
CA ILE A 27 -17.79 5.12 -4.78
C ILE A 27 -18.87 4.07 -4.57
N LEU A 28 -18.47 2.81 -4.39
CA LEU A 28 -19.37 1.67 -4.24
C LEU A 28 -19.88 1.46 -2.82
N LYS A 29 -19.46 2.31 -1.85
CA LYS A 29 -19.72 2.15 -0.42
C LYS A 29 -19.34 0.76 0.11
N ALA A 30 -18.26 0.19 -0.44
CA ALA A 30 -17.79 -1.16 -0.15
C ALA A 30 -16.85 -1.24 1.07
N GLY A 31 -16.71 -0.13 1.82
CA GLY A 31 -15.86 -0.05 3.01
C GLY A 31 -14.47 0.53 2.73
N SER A 32 -13.46 -0.02 3.42
CA SER A 32 -12.06 0.43 3.39
C SER A 32 -11.38 0.17 2.03
N ALA A 33 -10.22 0.79 1.85
CA ALA A 33 -9.40 0.61 0.66
C ALA A 33 -8.96 -0.86 0.53
N TRP A 34 -8.83 -1.35 -0.70
CA TRP A 34 -8.39 -2.73 -0.93
C TRP A 34 -7.01 -2.98 -0.32
N GLY A 35 -6.91 -4.02 0.51
CA GLY A 35 -5.69 -4.36 1.24
C GLY A 35 -5.51 -3.65 2.57
N GLU A 36 -6.38 -2.71 2.94
CA GLU A 36 -6.39 -2.01 4.24
C GLU A 36 -7.50 -2.56 5.18
N TRP A 37 -7.95 -3.80 4.95
CA TRP A 37 -9.04 -4.39 5.75
C TRP A 37 -8.59 -4.73 7.16
N GLY A 38 -9.31 -4.20 8.16
CA GLY A 38 -9.16 -4.54 9.57
C GLY A 38 -9.89 -5.84 9.96
N ILE A 39 -9.55 -6.41 11.13
CA ILE A 39 -10.18 -7.65 11.61
C ILE A 39 -11.67 -7.46 11.92
N GLU A 40 -12.07 -6.26 12.33
CA GLU A 40 -13.46 -5.86 12.54
C GLU A 40 -14.24 -5.84 11.22
N GLU A 41 -13.65 -5.29 10.17
CA GLU A 41 -14.26 -5.22 8.83
C GLU A 41 -14.41 -6.63 8.23
N ILE A 42 -13.38 -7.47 8.37
CA ILE A 42 -13.44 -8.88 7.97
C ILE A 42 -14.55 -9.61 8.75
N ARG A 43 -14.68 -9.38 10.05
CA ARG A 43 -15.75 -9.96 10.87
C ARG A 43 -17.13 -9.51 10.40
N GLN A 44 -17.30 -8.26 9.98
CA GLN A 44 -18.56 -7.75 9.43
C GLN A 44 -18.90 -8.38 8.07
N VAL A 45 -17.92 -8.55 7.19
CA VAL A 45 -18.13 -9.11 5.84
C VAL A 45 -18.33 -10.63 5.87
N LEU A 46 -17.54 -11.35 6.66
CA LEU A 46 -17.56 -12.82 6.71
C LEU A 46 -18.46 -13.38 7.81
N GLY A 47 -18.87 -12.57 8.79
CA GLY A 47 -19.60 -13.02 9.98
C GLY A 47 -18.73 -13.68 11.05
N TYR A 48 -17.41 -13.82 10.82
CA TYR A 48 -16.45 -14.33 11.79
C TYR A 48 -15.05 -13.73 11.57
N ALA A 49 -14.21 -13.79 12.61
CA ALA A 49 -12.81 -13.37 12.54
C ALA A 49 -11.91 -14.60 12.39
N PRO A 50 -11.08 -14.70 11.33
CA PRO A 50 -10.11 -15.78 11.21
C PRO A 50 -9.12 -15.75 12.38
N ALA A 51 -8.96 -16.89 13.07
CA ALA A 51 -8.16 -16.97 14.30
C ALA A 51 -6.68 -16.53 14.11
N GLY A 52 -6.12 -16.73 12.91
CA GLY A 52 -4.78 -16.24 12.58
C GLY A 52 -4.72 -14.71 12.55
N MET A 53 -5.70 -14.06 11.92
CA MET A 53 -5.77 -12.60 11.89
C MET A 53 -6.04 -12.01 13.26
N GLU A 54 -6.93 -12.62 14.05
CA GLU A 54 -7.25 -12.14 15.40
C GLU A 54 -6.04 -12.15 16.34
N LYS A 55 -5.15 -13.14 16.21
CA LYS A 55 -3.89 -13.20 16.98
C LYS A 55 -2.88 -12.12 16.58
N GLU A 56 -2.87 -11.73 15.30
CA GLU A 56 -1.86 -10.81 14.77
C GLU A 56 -2.35 -9.35 14.70
N ALA A 57 -3.67 -9.11 14.72
CA ALA A 57 -4.27 -7.79 14.51
C ALA A 57 -3.74 -6.71 15.48
N GLY A 58 -3.39 -7.07 16.71
CA GLY A 58 -2.88 -6.15 17.72
C GLY A 58 -1.35 -6.11 17.89
N ARG A 59 -0.58 -6.92 17.13
CA ARG A 59 0.87 -7.05 17.36
C ARG A 59 1.69 -5.88 16.86
N TRP A 60 1.19 -5.17 15.87
CA TRP A 60 1.89 -4.04 15.27
C TRP A 60 0.90 -2.94 14.90
N ASN A 61 1.16 -1.74 15.39
CA ASN A 61 0.43 -0.54 14.99
C ASN A 61 1.32 0.30 14.08
N ALA A 62 0.82 0.64 12.90
CA ALA A 62 1.53 1.53 11.99
C ALA A 62 1.73 2.92 12.64
N PRO A 63 2.86 3.60 12.40
CA PRO A 63 3.11 4.95 12.94
C PRO A 63 2.09 6.01 12.49
N LEU A 64 1.48 5.82 11.31
CA LEU A 64 0.42 6.66 10.77
C LEU A 64 -0.75 5.78 10.28
N PRO A 65 -1.64 5.34 11.18
CA PRO A 65 -2.79 4.53 10.79
C PRO A 65 -3.73 5.35 9.91
N GLY A 66 -4.20 4.73 8.81
CA GLY A 66 -5.13 5.36 7.87
C GLY A 66 -4.58 6.64 7.19
N TYR A 67 -3.26 6.85 7.21
CA TYR A 67 -2.60 8.02 6.60
C TYR A 67 -3.14 9.37 7.11
N ALA A 68 -3.71 9.37 8.32
CA ALA A 68 -4.26 10.56 8.97
C ALA A 68 -3.17 11.27 9.77
N TYR A 69 -3.04 12.59 9.58
CA TYR A 69 -2.11 13.39 10.37
C TYR A 69 -2.70 13.66 11.75
N PRO A 70 -2.05 13.27 12.86
CA PRO A 70 -2.59 13.50 14.21
C PRO A 70 -2.77 15.01 14.46
N GLY A 71 -3.98 15.40 14.88
CA GLY A 71 -4.31 16.79 15.23
C GLY A 71 -4.90 17.67 14.13
N ARG A 72 -5.22 17.15 12.93
CA ARG A 72 -5.97 17.89 11.90
C ARG A 72 -7.20 17.15 11.44
N GLY A 73 -8.35 17.82 11.53
CA GLY A 73 -9.67 17.29 11.22
C GLY A 73 -9.76 16.61 9.84
N THR A 74 -10.67 15.65 9.77
CA THR A 74 -11.03 14.81 8.63
C THR A 74 -11.64 15.65 7.50
N ALA A 75 -10.82 16.44 6.79
CA ALA A 75 -11.23 17.03 5.52
C ALA A 75 -11.24 15.92 4.45
N LEU A 76 -12.44 15.40 4.26
CA LEU A 76 -12.86 14.15 3.62
C LEU A 76 -12.37 13.88 2.18
N LEU A 77 -11.74 14.84 1.48
CA LEU A 77 -11.55 14.73 0.02
C LEU A 77 -10.20 15.21 -0.54
N SER A 78 -9.23 15.69 0.26
CA SER A 78 -8.03 16.32 -0.36
C SER A 78 -6.67 16.00 0.26
N ARG A 79 -6.59 15.45 1.48
CA ARG A 79 -5.28 15.25 2.16
C ARG A 79 -4.95 13.82 2.53
N GLN A 80 -5.94 12.99 2.86
CA GLN A 80 -5.71 11.56 3.16
C GLN A 80 -5.29 10.79 1.90
N GLY A 81 -6.00 10.95 0.78
CA GLY A 81 -5.60 10.35 -0.49
C GLY A 81 -4.24 10.84 -0.99
N PHE A 82 -3.89 12.11 -0.73
CA PHE A 82 -2.56 12.62 -1.08
C PHE A 82 -1.45 11.98 -0.27
N ALA A 83 -1.60 11.88 1.06
CA ALA A 83 -0.64 11.20 1.93
C ALA A 83 -0.50 9.71 1.56
N TYR A 84 -1.61 9.06 1.19
CA TYR A 84 -1.65 7.69 0.71
C TYR A 84 -0.82 7.52 -0.57
N VAL A 85 -1.11 8.33 -1.61
CA VAL A 85 -0.39 8.28 -2.90
C VAL A 85 1.08 8.66 -2.71
N LEU A 86 1.39 9.65 -1.87
CA LEU A 86 2.76 10.03 -1.58
C LEU A 86 3.53 8.90 -0.91
N SER A 87 2.91 8.22 0.06
CA SER A 87 3.51 7.04 0.71
C SER A 87 3.75 5.91 -0.29
N ALA A 88 2.82 5.66 -1.22
CA ALA A 88 3.01 4.68 -2.29
C ALA A 88 4.19 5.02 -3.21
N ILE A 89 4.36 6.30 -3.60
CA ILE A 89 5.51 6.75 -4.40
C ILE A 89 6.82 6.52 -3.64
N VAL A 90 6.87 6.90 -2.35
CA VAL A 90 8.04 6.68 -1.50
C VAL A 90 8.35 5.19 -1.37
N GLY A 91 7.33 4.35 -1.19
CA GLY A 91 7.45 2.89 -1.14
C GLY A 91 8.04 2.30 -2.43
N ILE A 92 7.51 2.70 -3.60
CA ILE A 92 8.04 2.27 -4.90
C ILE A 92 9.52 2.67 -5.05
N ALA A 93 9.85 3.92 -4.69
CA ALA A 93 11.22 4.40 -4.75
C ALA A 93 12.15 3.62 -3.80
N ALA A 94 11.71 3.34 -2.58
CA ALA A 94 12.46 2.58 -1.59
C ALA A 94 12.70 1.13 -2.04
N CYS A 95 11.67 0.45 -2.57
CA CYS A 95 11.81 -0.90 -3.12
C CYS A 95 12.75 -0.94 -4.32
N GLY A 96 12.62 0.03 -5.25
CA GLY A 96 13.50 0.15 -6.41
C GLY A 96 14.95 0.40 -6.02
N ALA A 97 15.19 1.33 -5.08
CA ALA A 97 16.51 1.63 -4.55
C ALA A 97 17.12 0.42 -3.82
N GLY A 98 16.34 -0.26 -2.96
CA GLY A 98 16.78 -1.47 -2.26
C GLY A 98 17.18 -2.58 -3.23
N GLY A 99 16.35 -2.85 -4.24
CA GLY A 99 16.65 -3.83 -5.29
C GLY A 99 17.91 -3.47 -6.07
N TYR A 100 18.08 -2.19 -6.44
CA TYR A 100 19.28 -1.70 -7.12
C TYR A 100 20.55 -1.85 -6.26
N LEU A 101 20.48 -1.44 -5.00
CA LEU A 101 21.61 -1.54 -4.06
C LEU A 101 22.01 -3.00 -3.83
N LEU A 102 21.03 -3.89 -3.66
CA LEU A 102 21.25 -5.32 -3.53
C LEU A 102 21.90 -5.91 -4.78
N ALA A 103 21.36 -5.59 -5.97
CA ALA A 103 21.95 -6.02 -7.24
C ALA A 103 23.40 -5.54 -7.40
N ARG A 104 23.67 -4.27 -7.06
CA ARG A 104 25.02 -3.68 -7.09
C ARG A 104 25.95 -4.33 -6.08
N TRP A 105 25.45 -4.77 -4.93
CA TRP A 105 26.24 -5.48 -3.93
C TRP A 105 26.56 -6.91 -4.37
N LEU A 106 25.57 -7.65 -4.89
CA LEU A 106 25.77 -9.00 -5.41
C LEU A 106 26.72 -9.03 -6.62
N ALA A 107 26.61 -8.05 -7.53
CA ALA A 107 27.50 -7.94 -8.68
C ALA A 107 28.95 -7.61 -8.28
N ARG A 108 29.16 -6.90 -7.16
CA ARG A 108 30.50 -6.61 -6.63
C ARG A 108 31.16 -7.82 -5.97
N ARG A 109 30.39 -8.77 -5.43
CA ARG A 109 30.92 -10.03 -4.84
C ARG A 109 31.34 -11.07 -5.87
N ARG A 110 30.90 -10.94 -7.13
CA ARG A 110 31.24 -11.86 -8.23
C ARG A 110 32.49 -11.44 -9.02
N ARG A 111 33.05 -10.27 -8.73
CA ARG A 111 34.38 -9.84 -9.20
C ARG A 111 35.38 -10.06 -8.08
#